data_AF-A0A017H5E6-F1
#
_entry.id   AF-A0A017H5E6-F1
#
_cell.length_a   1.000
_cell.length_b   1.000
_cell.length_c   1.000
_cell.angle_alpha   90.00
_cell.angle_beta   90.00
_cell.angle_gamma   90.00
#
_symmetry.space_group_name_H-M   'P 1'
#
loop_
_entity.id
_entity.type
_entity.pdbx_description
1 polymer ?
#
loop_
_entity_poly.entity_id
_entity_poly.type
_entity_poly.pdbx_seq_one_letter_code
_entity_poly.pdbx_strand_id
1 'polypeptide(L)' 'MKMEELIPYFDKKVVVYFTDGTSRYGILSGTESEENEEGEYTGRELLVLDVSKHSYMSFLPEEIKKVDIIER' A
#
# COMPACT_ATOMS: atom_id res chain seq x y z
N MET A 1 -0.93 0.72 -10.00
CA MET A 1 0.05 -0.36 -10.31
C MET A 1 -0.62 -1.71 -10.10
N LYS A 2 -0.02 -2.83 -10.54
CA LYS A 2 -0.48 -4.19 -10.19
C LYS A 2 0.14 -4.67 -8.87
N MET A 3 -0.51 -5.63 -8.21
CA MET A 3 -0.02 -6.16 -6.92
C MET A 3 1.33 -6.86 -7.05
N GLU A 4 1.56 -7.60 -8.13
CA GLU A 4 2.80 -8.35 -8.36
C GLU A 4 4.03 -7.43 -8.45
N GLU A 5 3.82 -6.20 -8.91
CA GLU A 5 4.87 -5.18 -9.01
C GLU A 5 5.28 -4.64 -7.64
N LEU A 6 4.47 -4.86 -6.60
CA LEU A 6 4.63 -4.26 -5.27
C LEU A 6 5.26 -5.23 -4.26
N ILE A 7 5.24 -6.53 -4.57
CA ILE A 7 5.89 -7.59 -3.77
C ILE A 7 7.35 -7.25 -3.40
N PRO A 8 8.20 -6.70 -4.30
CA PRO A 8 9.59 -6.37 -3.96
C PRO A 8 9.77 -5.27 -2.90
N TYR A 9 8.70 -4.53 -2.58
CA TYR A 9 8.69 -3.42 -1.64
C TYR A 9 8.12 -3.79 -0.27
N PHE A 10 7.56 -4.99 -0.13
CA PHE A 10 6.97 -5.45 1.12
C PHE A 10 8.03 -5.54 2.22
N ASP A 11 7.61 -5.17 3.43
CA ASP A 11 8.42 -5.10 4.65
C ASP A 11 9.62 -4.14 4.57
N LYS A 12 9.66 -3.28 3.55
CA LYS A 12 10.67 -2.24 3.40
C LYS A 12 10.14 -0.88 3.80
N LYS A 13 11.06 -0.03 4.25
CA LYS A 13 10.81 1.41 4.41
C LYS A 13 10.71 2.03 3.03
N VAL A 14 9.56 2.61 2.72
CA VAL A 14 9.27 3.17 1.40
C VAL A 14 8.62 4.53 1.49
N VAL A 15 8.70 5.29 0.39
CA VAL A 15 7.73 6.32 0.06
C VAL A 15 6.76 5.77 -0.96
N VAL A 16 5.46 5.79 -0.64
CA VAL A 16 4.39 5.50 -1.59
C VAL A 16 3.87 6.83 -2.13
N TYR A 17 3.85 6.98 -3.45
CA TYR A 17 3.27 8.11 -4.15
C TYR A 17 1.94 7.69 -4.75
N PHE A 18 0.87 8.36 -4.35
CA PHE A 18 -0.49 8.07 -4.78
C PHE A 18 -0.86 8.85 -6.05
N THR A 19 -1.87 8.36 -6.76
CA THR A 19 -2.39 9.00 -7.98
C THR A 19 -3.07 10.34 -7.69
N ASP A 20 -3.59 10.53 -6.47
CA ASP A 20 -4.15 11.79 -5.97
C ASP A 20 -3.09 12.89 -5.72
N GLY A 21 -1.81 12.58 -5.89
CA GLY A 21 -0.69 13.49 -5.70
C GLY A 21 -0.13 13.53 -4.27
N THR A 22 -0.74 12.81 -3.33
CA THR A 22 -0.21 12.67 -1.97
C THR A 22 0.92 11.63 -1.93
N SER A 23 1.73 11.71 -0.88
CA SER A 23 2.70 10.67 -0.57
C SER A 23 2.66 10.28 0.91
N ARG A 24 3.07 9.05 1.19
CA ARG A 24 3.19 8.52 2.55
C ARG A 24 4.53 7.83 2.72
N TYR A 25 5.15 8.07 3.86
CA TYR A 25 6.35 7.38 4.29
C TYR A 25 5.97 6.29 5.27
N GLY A 26 6.49 5.08 5.10
CA GLY A 26 6.20 4.02 6.03
C GLY A 26 6.76 2.67 5.64
N ILE A 27 6.25 1.62 6.30
CA ILE A 27 6.52 0.23 5.93
C ILE A 27 5.31 -0.27 5.13
N LEU A 28 5.57 -0.75 3.91
CA LEU A 28 4.54 -1.29 3.03
C LEU A 28 4.33 -2.78 3.31
N SER A 29 3.08 -3.19 3.41
CA SER A 29 2.66 -4.59 3.52
C SER A 29 1.49 -4.85 2.58
N GLY A 30 1.30 -6.09 2.14
CA GLY A 30 0.18 -6.49 1.29
C GLY A 30 -0.70 -7.54 1.95
N THR A 31 -2.01 -7.34 1.86
CA THR A 31 -3.03 -8.22 2.43
C THR A 31 -4.05 -8.57 1.36
N GLU A 32 -4.52 -9.81 1.30
CA GLU A 32 -5.67 -10.17 0.48
C GLU A 32 -6.96 -9.90 1.27
N SER A 33 -7.98 -9.29 0.66
CA SER A 33 -9.30 -9.12 1.26
C SER A 33 -10.37 -9.59 0.23
N GLU A 34 -11.48 -10.26 0.63
CA GLU A 34 -12.60 -10.82 -0.22
C GLU A 34 -14.10 -10.32 0.04
N GLU A 35 -14.75 -9.51 -0.86
CA GLU A 35 -16.12 -8.86 -1.05
C GLU A 35 -16.87 -9.80 -1.92
N ASN A 36 -17.58 -10.66 -1.23
CA ASN A 36 -18.58 -11.47 -1.84
C ASN A 36 -19.83 -10.64 -2.18
N GLU A 37 -20.83 -11.37 -2.66
CA GLU A 37 -22.04 -10.90 -3.33
C GLU A 37 -22.99 -10.07 -2.45
N GLU A 38 -22.70 -9.94 -1.14
CA GLU A 38 -23.46 -9.12 -0.18
C GLU A 38 -22.85 -7.71 0.03
N GLY A 39 -21.65 -7.45 -0.51
CA GLY A 39 -20.89 -6.23 -0.26
C GLY A 39 -19.91 -6.34 0.93
N GLU A 40 -18.98 -7.32 0.91
CA GLU A 40 -17.91 -7.54 1.92
C GLU A 40 -16.35 -7.49 1.55
N TYR A 41 -15.71 -6.45 1.00
CA TYR A 41 -14.37 -6.23 0.32
C TYR A 41 -13.43 -7.29 -0.38
N THR A 42 -13.24 -7.39 -1.76
CA THR A 42 -12.60 -8.53 -2.58
C THR A 42 -11.25 -8.37 -3.23
N GLY A 43 -10.67 -7.18 -3.06
CA GLY A 43 -9.37 -6.87 -3.59
C GLY A 43 -8.23 -7.27 -2.66
N ARG A 44 -7.05 -7.42 -3.26
CA ARG A 44 -5.82 -7.35 -2.47
C ARG A 44 -5.54 -5.89 -2.09
N GLU A 45 -5.63 -5.58 -0.81
CA GLU A 45 -5.27 -4.27 -0.26
C GLU A 45 -3.79 -4.20 0.09
N LEU A 46 -3.30 -2.98 0.20
CA LEU A 46 -1.97 -2.66 0.69
C LEU A 46 -2.10 -1.78 1.90
N LEU A 47 -1.27 -2.06 2.89
CA LEU A 47 -1.22 -1.33 4.14
C LEU A 47 0.11 -0.60 4.25
N VAL A 48 0.07 0.68 4.59
CA VAL A 48 1.26 1.43 5.01
C VAL A 48 1.17 1.77 6.48
N LEU A 49 2.19 1.36 7.23
CA LEU A 49 2.45 1.86 8.57
C LEU A 49 3.25 3.17 8.48
N ASP A 50 2.58 4.30 8.69
CA ASP A 50 3.24 5.60 8.83
C ASP A 50 3.98 5.65 10.17
N VAL A 51 5.31 5.50 10.11
CA VAL A 51 6.17 5.49 11.29
C VAL A 51 6.26 6.86 11.98
N SER A 52 5.92 7.95 11.31
CA SER A 52 5.91 9.29 11.92
C SER A 52 4.67 9.50 12.79
N LYS A 53 3.55 8.88 12.42
CA LYS A 53 2.25 9.04 13.08
C LYS A 53 1.79 7.81 13.85
N HIS A 54 2.54 6.71 13.77
CA HIS A 54 2.16 5.40 14.31
C HIS A 54 0.74 5.00 13.88
N SER A 55 0.39 5.28 12.62
CA SER A 55 -0.94 5.05 12.06
C SER A 55 -0.87 4.14 10.84
N TYR A 56 -1.92 3.35 10.63
CA TYR A 56 -2.07 2.49 9.46
C TYR A 56 -3.01 3.11 8.44
N MET A 57 -2.73 2.88 7.16
CA MET A 57 -3.58 3.31 6.05
C MET A 57 -3.64 2.19 5.02
N SER A 58 -4.85 1.75 4.68
CA SER A 58 -5.12 0.82 3.58
C SER A 58 -5.35 1.57 2.27
N PHE A 59 -4.97 0.95 1.17
CA PHE A 59 -5.24 1.43 -0.19
C PHE A 59 -5.12 0.29 -1.19
N LEU A 60 -5.71 0.48 -2.36
CA LEU A 60 -5.60 -0.42 -3.49
C LEU A 60 -4.28 -0.22 -4.25
N PRO A 61 -3.71 -1.28 -4.85
CA PRO A 61 -2.57 -1.17 -5.77
C PRO A 61 -2.78 -0.15 -6.89
N GLU A 62 -4.03 0.02 -7.33
CA GLU A 62 -4.43 0.95 -8.39
C GLU A 62 -4.26 2.42 -8.00
N GLU A 63 -4.37 2.74 -6.71
CA GLU A 63 -4.19 4.08 -6.16
C GLU A 63 -2.71 4.50 -6.13
N ILE A 64 -1.79 3.56 -6.35
CA ILE A 64 -0.35 3.83 -6.33
C ILE A 64 0.14 4.21 -7.72
N LYS A 65 0.83 5.35 -7.75
CA LYS A 65 1.57 5.85 -8.91
C LYS A 65 3.01 5.35 -8.94
N LYS A 66 3.68 5.33 -7.79
CA LYS A 66 5.10 4.95 -7.67
C LYS A 66 5.42 4.54 -6.23
N VAL A 67 6.40 3.65 -6.05
CA VAL A 67 7.02 3.36 -4.75
C VAL A 67 8.53 3.52 -4.87
N ASP A 68 9.14 4.20 -3.90
CA ASP A 68 10.61 4.30 -3.77
C ASP A 68 11.05 3.68 -2.44
N ILE A 69 12.13 2.89 -2.47
CA ILE A 69 12.74 2.34 -1.26
C ILE A 69 13.60 3.41 -0.60
N ILE A 70 13.38 3.64 0.70
CA ILE A 70 14.27 4.45 1.52
C ILE A 70 15.21 3.50 2.24
N GLU A 71 16.22 3.03 1.50
CA GLU A 71 17.40 2.44 2.09
C GLU A 71 18.41 3.55 2.39
N ARG A 72 19.07 3.40 3.53
CA ARG A 72 20.22 4.20 3.93
C ARG A 72 21.42 3.27 4.04
#